data_AF-A0A671SIY0-F1
#
_entry.id   AF-A0A671SIY0-F1
#
_cell.length_a   1.000
_cell.length_b   1.000
_cell.length_c   1.000
_cell.angle_alpha   90.00
_cell.angle_beta   90.00
_cell.angle_gamma   90.00
#
_symmetry.space_group_name_H-M   'P 1'
#
loop_
_entity.id
_entity.type
_entity.pdbx_description
1 polymer ?
#
loop_
_entity_poly.entity_id
_entity_poly.type
_entity_poly.pdbx_seq_one_letter_code
_entity_poly.pdbx_strand_id
1 'polypeptide(L)'
;AQSMMGSSFLSADRARSPPVKVLSSQLREGRECQTASGRAEYVIMRLGPAEQRCLAVSVVWMQGTVLEVQADHNTVLILDETGVVGINSVNVMVMGVIQSHSAEPMLRAVKMADLSENALIHRKNWT
;
A
#
# COMPACT_ATOMS: atom_id res chain seq x y z
N ALA A 1 35.83 22.87 -10.34
CA ALA A 1 36.10 21.58 -9.66
C ALA A 1 34.81 20.80 -9.56
N GLN A 2 34.93 19.48 -9.62
CA GLN A 2 33.94 18.51 -10.07
C GLN A 2 32.69 18.35 -9.19
N SER A 3 31.58 18.02 -9.86
CA SER A 3 30.40 17.36 -9.32
C SER A 3 30.71 15.86 -9.06
N MET A 4 30.38 15.35 -7.87
CA MET A 4 30.19 13.93 -7.53
C MET A 4 29.31 13.88 -6.26
N MET A 5 28.06 13.41 -6.34
CA MET A 5 27.58 12.02 -6.20
C MET A 5 27.34 11.56 -4.75
N GLY A 6 26.12 11.06 -4.51
CA GLY A 6 25.70 10.30 -3.33
C GLY A 6 24.68 11.08 -2.49
N SER A 7 23.38 10.88 -2.62
CA SER A 7 22.73 9.61 -2.28
C SER A 7 21.40 9.41 -3.01
N SER A 8 21.45 8.79 -4.19
CA SER A 8 20.44 7.78 -4.54
C SER A 8 20.52 6.64 -3.50
N PHE A 9 19.45 5.86 -3.31
CA PHE A 9 19.35 4.64 -2.47
C PHE A 9 18.69 4.73 -1.08
N LEU A 10 17.85 5.71 -0.77
CA LEU A 10 16.78 5.47 0.22
C LEU A 10 15.63 4.76 -0.52
N SER A 11 15.37 3.45 -0.47
CA SER A 11 16.04 2.30 0.11
C SER A 11 15.55 1.11 -0.73
N ALA A 12 16.32 0.66 -1.73
CA ALA A 12 16.04 -0.61 -2.43
C ALA A 12 15.96 -1.79 -1.44
N ASP A 13 16.55 -1.57 -0.27
CA ASP A 13 16.56 -2.43 0.90
C ASP A 13 15.20 -2.60 1.61
N ARG A 14 14.27 -1.64 1.47
CA ARG A 14 12.92 -1.81 2.01
C ARG A 14 12.10 -2.81 1.18
N ALA A 15 12.39 -3.04 -0.09
CA ALA A 15 11.57 -3.87 -0.98
C ALA A 15 11.95 -5.37 -0.99
N ARG A 16 12.48 -5.91 0.12
CA ARG A 16 12.97 -7.29 0.19
C ARG A 16 11.88 -8.34 0.43
N SER A 17 10.75 -7.96 1.03
CA SER A 17 9.64 -8.87 1.26
C SER A 17 8.66 -8.84 0.06
N PRO A 18 8.02 -9.98 -0.26
CA PRO A 18 7.03 -10.01 -1.32
C PRO A 18 5.87 -9.06 -0.98
N PRO A 19 5.24 -8.44 -1.99
CA PRO A 19 4.09 -7.57 -1.76
C PRO A 19 2.96 -8.35 -1.07
N VAL A 20 2.52 -7.84 0.06
CA VAL A 20 1.45 -8.45 0.86
C VAL A 20 0.12 -7.77 0.54
N LYS A 21 -0.93 -8.55 0.25
CA LYS A 21 -2.29 -8.00 0.13
C LYS A 21 -2.78 -7.47 1.47
N VAL A 22 -3.24 -6.23 1.50
CA VAL A 22 -3.71 -5.56 2.72
C VAL A 22 -4.92 -4.68 2.44
N LEU A 23 -5.69 -4.44 3.50
CA LEU A 23 -6.67 -3.36 3.59
C LEU A 23 -6.06 -2.13 4.26
N SER A 24 -6.63 -0.96 4.00
CA SER A 24 -6.26 0.32 4.62
C SER A 24 -6.43 0.28 6.14
N SER A 25 -7.41 -0.47 6.67
CA SER A 25 -7.60 -0.70 8.11
C SER A 25 -6.41 -1.42 8.74
N GLN A 26 -5.87 -2.46 8.10
CA GLN A 26 -4.70 -3.19 8.61
C GLN A 26 -3.46 -2.30 8.70
N LEU A 27 -3.31 -1.35 7.76
CA LEU A 27 -2.22 -0.37 7.81
C LEU A 27 -2.44 0.64 8.95
N ARG A 28 -3.66 1.15 9.12
CA ARG A 28 -4.01 2.07 10.23
C ARG A 28 -3.79 1.45 11.61
N GLU A 29 -4.14 0.19 11.77
CA GLU A 29 -3.97 -0.57 13.01
C GLU A 29 -2.55 -1.13 13.20
N GLY A 30 -1.74 -1.08 12.14
CA GLY A 30 -0.35 -1.52 12.14
C GLY A 30 0.53 -0.69 13.07
N ARG A 31 1.67 -1.27 13.45
CA ARG A 31 2.67 -0.65 14.32
C ARG A 31 3.99 -0.49 13.57
N GLU A 32 4.67 0.62 13.81
CA GLU A 32 6.05 0.79 13.39
C GLU A 32 6.97 0.27 14.50
N CYS A 33 7.89 -0.63 14.14
CA CYS A 33 8.91 -1.18 15.02
C CYS A 33 10.29 -0.85 14.47
N GLN A 34 11.26 -0.66 15.36
CA GLN A 34 12.65 -0.53 14.96
C GLN A 34 13.32 -1.89 15.01
N THR A 35 13.92 -2.31 13.90
CA THR A 35 14.78 -3.48 13.87
C THR A 35 16.07 -3.22 14.65
N ALA A 36 16.80 -4.28 15.01
CA ALA A 36 18.13 -4.17 15.63
C ALA A 36 19.15 -3.37 14.78
N SER A 37 18.86 -3.18 13.49
CA SER A 37 19.65 -2.37 12.56
C SER A 37 19.27 -0.88 12.52
N GLY A 38 18.30 -0.45 13.34
CA GLY A 38 17.77 0.92 13.34
C GLY A 38 16.84 1.24 12.17
N ARG A 39 16.52 0.25 11.32
CA ARG A 39 15.54 0.42 10.23
C ARG A 39 14.12 0.27 10.77
N ALA A 40 13.24 1.19 10.36
CA ALA A 40 11.81 1.08 10.57
C ALA A 40 11.22 -0.08 9.76
N GLU A 41 10.43 -0.89 10.45
CA GLU A 41 9.68 -2.04 9.93
C GLU A 41 8.21 -1.88 10.33
N TYR A 42 7.30 -2.05 9.37
CA TYR A 42 5.87 -1.98 9.65
C TYR A 42 5.33 -3.36 9.93
N VAL A 43 4.55 -3.51 11.00
CA VAL A 43 3.98 -4.78 11.42
C VAL A 43 2.46 -4.65 11.41
N ILE A 44 1.79 -5.54 10.67
CA ILE A 44 0.33 -5.60 10.58
C ILE A 44 -0.20 -6.92 11.12
N MET A 45 -1.48 -6.95 11.50
CA MET A 45 -2.19 -8.20 11.76
C MET A 45 -2.64 -8.83 10.43
N ARG A 46 -2.34 -10.11 10.24
CA ARG A 46 -2.87 -10.86 9.09
C ARG A 46 -4.37 -11.10 9.27
N LEU A 47 -5.15 -10.82 8.22
CA LEU A 47 -6.55 -11.24 8.13
C LEU A 47 -6.62 -12.66 7.54
N GLY A 48 -7.48 -13.53 8.08
CA GLY A 48 -7.76 -14.86 7.55
C GLY A 48 -7.84 -15.97 8.61
N PRO A 49 -8.14 -17.23 8.18
CA PRO A 49 -8.39 -18.37 9.09
C PRO A 49 -7.15 -18.91 9.81
N ALA A 50 -5.96 -18.64 9.27
CA ALA A 50 -4.71 -18.99 9.93
C ALA A 50 -4.45 -17.96 11.04
N GLU A 51 -4.21 -18.45 12.26
CA GLU A 51 -3.89 -17.72 13.50
C GLU A 51 -3.48 -16.25 13.31
N GLN A 52 -4.08 -15.35 14.11
CA GLN A 52 -3.74 -13.92 14.19
C GLN A 52 -2.24 -13.73 14.48
N ARG A 53 -1.45 -13.66 13.41
CA ARG A 53 0.00 -13.49 13.45
C ARG A 53 0.34 -12.10 12.93
N CYS A 54 1.22 -11.44 13.67
CA CYS A 54 1.88 -10.22 13.22
C CYS A 54 2.77 -10.54 12.01
N LEU A 55 2.72 -9.68 10.99
CA LEU A 55 3.53 -9.80 9.78
C LEU A 55 4.27 -8.50 9.53
N ALA A 56 5.61 -8.59 9.44
CA ALA A 56 6.45 -7.51 8.96
C ALA A 56 6.23 -7.29 7.46
N VAL A 57 5.93 -6.06 7.08
CA VAL A 57 5.63 -5.64 5.71
C VAL A 57 6.36 -4.34 5.37
N SER A 58 6.64 -4.19 4.09
CA SER A 58 7.30 -2.99 3.55
C SER A 58 6.80 -2.65 2.16
N VAL A 59 6.45 -3.68 1.38
CA VAL A 59 5.73 -3.59 0.11
C VAL A 59 4.35 -4.19 0.29
N VAL A 60 3.34 -3.51 -0.21
CA VAL A 60 1.95 -3.93 -0.10
C VAL A 60 1.25 -3.92 -1.45
N TRP A 61 0.21 -4.75 -1.55
CA TRP A 61 -0.81 -4.68 -2.58
C TRP A 61 -2.11 -4.21 -1.95
N MET A 62 -2.70 -3.17 -2.54
CA MET A 62 -4.00 -2.62 -2.20
C MET A 62 -4.89 -2.62 -3.43
N GLN A 63 -6.19 -2.79 -3.22
CA GLN A 63 -7.20 -2.65 -4.25
C GLN A 63 -8.26 -1.68 -3.77
N GLY A 64 -8.75 -0.82 -4.66
CA GLY A 64 -9.80 0.13 -4.32
C GLY A 64 -10.37 0.87 -5.53
N THR A 65 -11.33 1.72 -5.24
CA THR A 65 -11.93 2.68 -6.17
C THR A 65 -11.22 4.02 -6.04
N VAL A 66 -10.85 4.64 -7.16
CA VAL A 66 -10.34 6.01 -7.17
C VAL A 66 -11.46 6.98 -6.81
N LEU A 67 -11.25 7.75 -5.75
CA LEU A 67 -12.16 8.83 -5.31
C LEU A 67 -11.77 10.17 -5.91
N GLU A 68 -10.48 10.49 -5.85
CA GLU A 68 -9.96 11.79 -6.23
C GLU A 68 -8.54 11.64 -6.77
N VAL A 69 -8.23 12.43 -7.80
CA VAL A 69 -6.85 12.70 -8.23
C VAL A 69 -6.56 14.12 -7.80
N GLN A 70 -5.57 14.30 -6.92
CA GLN A 70 -5.22 15.63 -6.42
C GLN A 70 -4.70 16.52 -7.57
N ALA A 71 -4.72 17.83 -7.34
CA ALA A 71 -4.30 18.83 -8.33
C ALA A 71 -2.81 18.70 -8.74
N ASP A 72 -1.99 18.05 -7.93
CA ASP A 72 -0.60 17.73 -8.25
C ASP A 72 -0.45 16.63 -9.31
N HIS A 73 -1.54 15.95 -9.67
CA HIS A 73 -1.61 14.80 -10.58
C HIS A 73 -0.68 13.63 -10.20
N ASN A 74 -0.20 13.62 -8.96
CA ASN A 74 0.77 12.65 -8.47
C ASN A 74 0.25 11.89 -7.24
N THR A 75 -0.84 12.40 -6.64
CA THR A 75 -1.51 11.77 -5.51
C THR A 75 -2.93 11.36 -5.88
N VAL A 76 -3.29 10.12 -5.56
CA VAL A 76 -4.63 9.55 -5.81
C VAL A 76 -5.19 9.03 -4.50
N LEU A 77 -6.41 9.45 -4.16
CA LEU A 77 -7.16 8.91 -3.04
C LEU A 77 -7.94 7.68 -3.51
N ILE A 78 -7.74 6.56 -2.81
CA ILE A 78 -8.42 5.30 -3.09
C ILE A 78 -9.25 4.87 -1.88
N LEU A 79 -10.43 4.32 -2.16
CA LEU A 79 -11.31 3.70 -1.19
C LEU A 79 -11.30 2.19 -1.43
N ASP A 80 -10.83 1.42 -0.45
CA ASP A 80 -10.85 -0.04 -0.53
C ASP A 80 -12.25 -0.61 -0.25
N GLU A 81 -12.33 -1.89 0.12
CA GLU A 81 -13.60 -2.59 0.36
C GLU A 81 -14.44 -2.02 1.50
N THR A 82 -13.92 -1.05 2.27
CA THR A 82 -14.67 -0.42 3.37
C THR A 82 -15.66 0.67 2.92
N GLY A 83 -15.92 0.85 1.61
CA GLY A 83 -16.72 1.97 1.11
C GLY A 83 -17.61 1.72 -0.12
N VAL A 84 -18.57 2.65 -0.30
CA VAL A 84 -19.64 2.58 -1.33
C VAL A 84 -19.12 3.04 -2.68
N VAL A 85 -19.54 2.33 -3.74
CA VAL A 85 -19.16 2.59 -5.14
C VAL A 85 -20.13 3.59 -5.78
N GLY A 86 -19.61 4.62 -6.44
CA GLY A 86 -20.38 5.55 -7.28
C GLY A 86 -20.56 5.04 -8.73
N ILE A 87 -21.44 5.68 -9.49
CA ILE A 87 -21.62 5.43 -10.94
C ILE A 87 -20.35 5.91 -11.67
N ASN A 88 -19.80 5.10 -12.59
CA ASN A 88 -18.55 5.36 -13.34
C ASN A 88 -17.26 5.38 -12.50
N SER A 89 -17.20 4.57 -11.44
CA SER A 89 -16.00 4.39 -10.62
C SER A 89 -14.85 3.71 -11.39
N VAL A 90 -13.62 4.21 -11.22
CA VAL A 90 -12.40 3.53 -11.69
C VAL A 90 -11.86 2.63 -10.59
N ASN A 91 -11.73 1.34 -10.86
CA ASN A 91 -11.21 0.36 -9.90
C ASN A 91 -9.75 0.04 -10.23
N VAL A 92 -8.90 0.00 -9.22
CA VAL A 92 -7.45 -0.10 -9.40
C VAL A 92 -6.82 -1.04 -8.40
N MET A 93 -5.70 -1.64 -8.81
CA MET A 93 -4.75 -2.30 -7.93
C MET A 93 -3.48 -1.46 -7.83
N VAL A 94 -2.99 -1.25 -6.61
CA VAL A 94 -1.75 -0.51 -6.34
C VAL A 94 -0.78 -1.41 -5.59
N MET A 95 0.40 -1.59 -6.16
CA MET A 95 1.58 -2.04 -5.45
C MET A 95 2.36 -0.83 -4.98
N GLY A 96 2.68 -0.75 -3.69
CA GLY A 96 3.34 0.42 -3.13
C GLY A 96 4.25 0.11 -1.94
N VAL A 97 5.17 1.04 -1.68
CA VAL A 97 6.01 1.04 -0.47
C VAL A 97 5.36 1.95 0.56
N ILE A 98 5.18 1.45 1.79
CA ILE A 98 4.57 2.21 2.89
C ILE A 98 5.45 3.44 3.21
N GLN A 99 4.84 4.63 3.20
CA GLN A 99 5.46 5.91 3.61
C GLN A 99 4.93 6.36 4.98
N SER A 100 3.62 6.24 5.19
CA SER A 100 2.95 6.48 6.48
C SER A 100 1.83 5.46 6.67
N HIS A 101 1.49 5.16 7.92
CA HIS A 101 0.47 4.16 8.26
C HIS A 101 -0.66 4.70 9.14
N SER A 102 -0.44 5.76 9.94
CA SER A 102 -1.42 6.30 10.88
C SER A 102 -2.27 7.44 10.28
N ALA A 103 -3.51 7.59 10.77
CA ALA A 103 -4.60 8.40 10.23
C ALA A 103 -5.03 7.98 8.81
N GLU A 104 -4.25 8.32 7.80
CA GLU A 104 -4.45 7.94 6.40
C GLU A 104 -3.18 7.30 5.85
N PRO A 105 -3.20 5.99 5.50
CA PRO A 105 -2.03 5.32 4.96
C PRO A 105 -1.59 5.93 3.64
N MET A 106 -0.32 6.35 3.53
CA MET A 106 0.26 6.77 2.25
C MET A 106 1.23 5.73 1.72
N LEU A 107 1.09 5.45 0.43
CA LEU A 107 1.98 4.59 -0.33
C LEU A 107 2.69 5.38 -1.41
N ARG A 108 3.98 5.13 -1.56
CA ARG A 108 4.67 5.45 -2.81
C ARG A 108 4.38 4.33 -3.81
N ALA A 109 3.60 4.64 -4.84
CA ALA A 109 3.25 3.66 -5.87
C ALA A 109 4.51 3.13 -6.59
N VAL A 110 4.57 1.81 -6.75
CA VAL A 110 5.53 1.09 -7.59
C VAL A 110 4.87 0.64 -8.88
N LYS A 111 3.62 0.16 -8.79
CA LYS A 111 2.81 -0.23 -9.94
C LYS A 111 1.35 0.06 -9.65
N MET A 112 0.64 0.53 -10.65
CA MET A 112 -0.80 0.73 -10.63
C MET A 112 -1.41 0.05 -11.86
N ALA A 113 -2.54 -0.62 -11.70
CA ALA A 113 -3.25 -1.30 -12.78
C ALA A 113 -4.75 -1.03 -12.70
N ASP A 114 -5.38 -0.81 -13.84
CA ASP A 114 -6.83 -0.73 -13.96
C ASP A 114 -7.46 -2.12 -13.86
N LEU A 115 -8.54 -2.21 -13.09
CA LEU A 115 -9.35 -3.41 -12.86
C LEU A 115 -10.82 -3.21 -13.26
N SER A 116 -11.15 -2.06 -13.85
CA SER A 116 -12.54 -1.61 -14.03
C SER A 116 -13.38 -2.57 -14.90
N GLU A 117 -12.77 -3.19 -15.92
CA GLU A 117 -13.45 -4.16 -16.81
C GLU A 117 -14.03 -5.37 -16.05
N ASN A 118 -13.33 -5.85 -15.01
CA ASN A 118 -13.70 -7.04 -14.25
C ASN A 118 -13.79 -6.77 -12.73
N ALA A 119 -14.16 -5.55 -12.36
CA ALA A 119 -14.07 -5.06 -10.97
C ALA A 119 -14.78 -5.97 -9.95
N LEU A 120 -15.93 -6.54 -10.31
CA LEU A 120 -16.69 -7.45 -9.44
C LEU A 120 -15.92 -8.74 -9.13
N ILE A 121 -15.23 -9.30 -10.11
CA ILE A 121 -14.43 -10.54 -9.95
C ILE A 121 -13.19 -10.23 -9.11
N HIS A 122 -12.51 -9.12 -9.41
CA HIS A 122 -11.31 -8.72 -8.66
C HIS A 122 -11.61 -8.41 -7.19
N ARG A 123 -12.73 -7.74 -6.89
CA ARG A 123 -13.18 -7.49 -5.53
C ARG A 123 -13.49 -8.79 -4.77
N LYS A 124 -14.23 -9.72 -5.38
CA LYS A 124 -14.56 -11.00 -4.73
C LYS A 124 -13.34 -11.86 -4.38
N ASN A 125 -12.23 -11.70 -5.10
CA ASN A 125 -11.01 -12.50 -4.92
C ASN A 125 -9.92 -11.77 -4.11
N TRP A 126 -10.24 -10.61 -3.53
CA TRP A 126 -9.27 -9.79 -2.82
C TRP A 126 -9.00 -10.27 -1.38
N THR A 127 -10.07 -10.64 -0.67
CA THR A 127 -10.09 -11.08 0.74
C THR A 127 -10.16 -12.59 0.92
#